data_AF-A0A958KGJ0-F1
#
_entry.id   AF-A0A958KGJ0-F1
#
_cell.length_a   1.000
_cell.length_b   1.000
_cell.length_c   1.000
_cell.angle_alpha   90.00
_cell.angle_beta   90.00
_cell.angle_gamma   90.00
#
_symmetry.space_group_name_H-M   'P 1'
#
loop_
_entity.id
_entity.type
_entity.pdbx_description
1 polymer ?
#
loop_
_entity_poly.entity_id
_entity_poly.type
_entity_poly.pdbx_seq_one_letter_code
_entity_poly.pdbx_strand_id
1 'polypeptide(L)'
;MMGFPSKKQLENIRKESKSWEGTLHINKNATPLEHFRWEICQALLAYKQDNNLKNTELAVALNVPEADLSRIFRHRIEGISTDRLLGLLSQVKPKHKIELKVS
;
A
#
# COMPACT_ATOMS: atom_id res chain seq x y z
N MET A 1 10.44 1.43 28.44
CA MET A 1 11.12 0.85 27.26
C MET A 1 10.71 -0.60 27.15
N MET A 2 10.23 -1.05 25.99
CA MET A 2 10.04 -2.49 25.76
C MET A 2 11.43 -3.12 25.62
N GLY A 3 11.77 -4.07 26.51
CA GLY A 3 13.01 -4.83 26.42
C GLY A 3 13.03 -5.72 25.18
N PHE A 4 14.22 -6.12 24.73
CA PHE A 4 14.35 -7.01 23.58
C PHE A 4 13.58 -8.32 23.83
N PRO A 5 12.76 -8.81 22.87
CA PRO A 5 11.95 -10.00 23.09
C PRO A 5 12.79 -11.25 23.40
N SER A 6 12.29 -12.13 24.25
CA SER A 6 12.93 -13.42 24.52
C SER A 6 12.92 -14.34 23.29
N LYS A 7 13.83 -15.32 23.24
CA LYS A 7 13.89 -16.31 22.14
C LYS A 7 12.54 -16.99 21.87
N LYS A 8 11.81 -17.35 22.94
CA LYS A 8 10.48 -17.96 22.84
C LYS A 8 9.44 -17.02 22.23
N GLN A 9 9.49 -15.74 22.57
CA GLN A 9 8.62 -14.73 21.96
C GLN A 9 8.93 -14.55 20.47
N LEU A 10 10.22 -14.54 20.09
CA LEU A 10 10.63 -14.46 18.70
C LEU A 10 10.17 -15.68 17.89
N GLU A 11 10.22 -16.88 18.44
CA GLU A 11 9.73 -18.08 17.77
C GLU A 11 8.21 -18.08 17.56
N ASN A 12 7.45 -17.59 18.54
CA ASN A 12 6.00 -17.43 18.40
C ASN A 12 5.66 -16.41 17.31
N ILE A 13 6.28 -15.23 17.37
CA ILE A 13 6.12 -14.20 16.33
C ILE A 13 6.45 -14.78 14.97
N ARG A 14 7.54 -15.56 14.84
CA ARG A 14 7.95 -16.18 13.56
C ARG A 14 6.94 -17.20 13.04
N LYS A 15 6.29 -17.96 13.92
CA LYS A 15 5.21 -18.89 13.53
C LYS A 15 3.97 -18.15 13.05
N GLU A 16 3.58 -17.09 13.77
CA GLU A 16 2.44 -16.24 13.40
C GLU A 16 2.70 -15.46 12.11
N SER A 17 3.94 -14.97 11.92
CA SER A 17 4.34 -14.21 10.72
C SER A 17 4.17 -14.99 9.42
N LYS A 18 4.24 -16.33 9.46
CA LYS A 18 4.09 -17.18 8.26
C LYS A 18 2.69 -17.12 7.66
N SER A 19 1.67 -16.81 8.44
CA SER A 19 0.29 -16.67 7.95
C SER A 19 -0.05 -15.23 7.55
N TRP A 20 0.83 -14.27 7.83
CA TRP A 20 0.58 -12.88 7.47
C TRP A 20 0.83 -12.66 5.98
N GLU A 21 -0.17 -12.16 5.28
CA GLU A 21 0.03 -11.53 3.98
C GLU A 21 0.72 -10.18 4.19
N GLY A 22 2.04 -10.23 4.35
CA GLY A 22 2.88 -9.05 4.47
C GLY A 22 2.83 -8.16 3.22
N THR A 23 3.27 -6.92 3.39
CA THR A 23 3.43 -5.95 2.31
C THR A 23 4.64 -6.34 1.45
N LEU A 24 4.46 -6.43 0.13
CA LEU A 24 5.57 -6.62 -0.78
C LEU A 24 6.36 -5.32 -0.90
N HIS A 25 7.65 -5.37 -0.59
CA HIS A 25 8.54 -4.25 -0.83
C HIS A 25 8.93 -4.19 -2.31
N ILE A 26 9.16 -2.99 -2.82
CA ILE A 26 9.61 -2.81 -4.19
C ILE A 26 11.00 -3.45 -4.40
N ASN A 27 11.22 -4.05 -5.57
CA ASN A 27 12.51 -4.62 -5.93
C ASN A 27 13.56 -3.50 -6.07
N LYS A 28 14.82 -3.75 -5.68
CA LYS A 28 15.93 -2.81 -5.85
C LYS A 28 16.17 -2.42 -7.32
N ASN A 29 15.84 -3.32 -8.25
CA ASN A 29 15.99 -3.11 -9.69
C ASN A 29 14.64 -2.86 -10.36
N ALA A 30 13.66 -2.34 -9.62
CA ALA A 30 12.34 -2.06 -10.18
C ALA A 30 12.43 -1.03 -11.31
N THR A 31 11.62 -1.26 -12.34
CA THR A 31 11.48 -0.34 -13.46
C THR A 31 10.88 1.00 -13.00
N PRO A 32 11.07 2.09 -13.77
CA PRO A 32 10.44 3.38 -13.46
C PRO A 32 8.91 3.28 -13.31
N LEU A 33 8.25 2.41 -14.10
CA LEU A 33 6.82 2.19 -14.01
C LEU A 33 6.40 1.50 -12.70
N GLU A 34 7.17 0.50 -12.25
CA GLU A 34 6.93 -0.16 -10.97
C GLU A 34 7.13 0.80 -9.80
N HIS A 35 8.18 1.61 -9.84
CA HIS A 35 8.39 2.70 -8.88
C HIS A 35 7.20 3.66 -8.85
N PHE A 36 6.75 4.13 -10.01
CA PHE A 36 5.63 5.04 -10.10
C PHE A 36 4.34 4.45 -9.51
N ARG A 37 4.03 3.19 -9.84
CA ARG A 37 2.86 2.49 -9.27
C ARG A 37 2.98 2.31 -7.76
N TRP A 38 4.17 2.04 -7.25
CA TRP A 38 4.45 1.90 -5.83
C TRP A 38 4.21 3.24 -5.09
N GLU A 39 4.70 4.35 -5.63
CA GLU A 39 4.48 5.70 -5.08
C GLU A 39 2.99 6.05 -5.00
N ILE A 40 2.20 5.70 -6.03
CA ILE A 40 0.74 5.90 -5.99
C ILE A 40 0.10 5.12 -4.83
N CYS A 41 0.50 3.85 -4.65
CA CYS A 41 -0.01 3.01 -3.57
C CYS A 41 0.38 3.57 -2.19
N GLN A 42 1.60 4.09 -2.04
CA GLN A 42 2.03 4.78 -0.82
C GLN A 42 1.23 6.06 -0.56
N ALA A 43 0.96 6.85 -1.60
CA ALA A 43 0.19 8.08 -1.45
C ALA A 43 -1.26 7.82 -0.99
N LEU A 44 -1.88 6.74 -1.47
CA LEU A 44 -3.19 6.27 -1.00
C LEU A 44 -3.14 5.80 0.46
N LEU A 45 -2.10 5.05 0.84
CA LEU A 45 -1.91 4.57 2.21
C LEU A 45 -1.69 5.74 3.20
N ALA A 46 -0.86 6.71 2.81
CA ALA A 46 -0.63 7.92 3.60
C ALA A 46 -1.95 8.68 3.81
N TYR A 47 -2.75 8.88 2.75
CA TYR A 47 -4.06 9.50 2.87
C TYR A 47 -4.97 8.78 3.88
N LYS A 48 -5.02 7.44 3.82
CA LYS A 48 -5.79 6.64 4.80
C LYS A 48 -5.30 6.89 6.23
N GLN A 49 -3.99 6.93 6.45
CA GLN A 49 -3.38 7.13 7.77
C GLN A 49 -3.61 8.55 8.30
N ASP A 50 -3.39 9.56 7.46
CA ASP A 50 -3.55 10.98 7.80
C ASP A 50 -5.00 11.31 8.20
N ASN A 51 -5.96 10.60 7.62
CA ASN A 51 -7.39 10.77 7.90
C ASN A 51 -7.95 9.70 8.88
N ASN A 52 -7.10 8.84 9.43
CA ASN A 52 -7.48 7.76 10.35
C ASN A 52 -8.63 6.86 9.85
N LEU A 53 -8.66 6.59 8.54
CA LEU A 53 -9.72 5.80 7.90
C LEU A 53 -9.46 4.29 8.03
N LYS A 54 -10.53 3.51 8.18
CA LYS A 54 -10.54 2.06 7.99
C LYS A 54 -10.53 1.72 6.50
N ASN A 55 -10.12 0.50 6.15
CA ASN A 55 -10.14 0.03 4.77
C ASN A 55 -11.55 0.06 4.18
N THR A 56 -12.55 -0.36 4.96
CA THR A 56 -13.97 -0.34 4.58
C THR A 56 -14.48 1.07 4.26
N GLU A 57 -14.14 2.05 5.07
CA GLU A 57 -14.58 3.45 4.90
C GLU A 57 -14.00 4.05 3.61
N LEU A 58 -12.71 3.81 3.38
CA LEU A 58 -12.05 4.27 2.16
C LEU A 58 -12.57 3.52 0.92
N ALA A 59 -12.90 2.23 1.06
CA ALA A 59 -13.48 1.42 -0.02
C ALA A 59 -14.83 1.99 -0.49
N VAL A 60 -15.68 2.34 0.46
CA VAL A 60 -16.97 2.99 0.19
C VAL A 60 -16.75 4.36 -0.47
N ALA A 61 -15.84 5.18 0.07
CA ALA A 61 -15.56 6.51 -0.48
C ALA A 61 -15.01 6.47 -1.91
N LEU A 62 -14.19 5.46 -2.23
CA LEU A 62 -13.59 5.26 -3.55
C LEU A 62 -14.45 4.42 -4.50
N ASN A 63 -15.60 3.91 -4.03
CA ASN A 63 -16.46 2.97 -4.75
C ASN A 63 -15.70 1.77 -5.33
N VAL A 64 -14.87 1.12 -4.49
CA VAL A 64 -14.11 -0.09 -4.86
C VAL A 64 -14.32 -1.21 -3.83
N PRO A 65 -14.15 -2.49 -4.22
CA PRO A 65 -14.14 -3.57 -3.26
C PRO A 65 -13.02 -3.40 -2.21
N GLU A 66 -13.31 -3.70 -0.94
CA GLU A 66 -12.30 -3.65 0.13
C GLU A 66 -11.09 -4.56 -0.18
N ALA A 67 -11.34 -5.71 -0.83
CA ALA A 67 -10.29 -6.63 -1.26
C ALA A 67 -9.29 -5.97 -2.23
N ASP A 68 -9.75 -5.08 -3.11
CA ASP A 68 -8.87 -4.35 -4.03
C ASP A 68 -8.01 -3.33 -3.28
N LEU A 69 -8.57 -2.62 -2.28
CA LEU A 69 -7.78 -1.74 -1.42
C LEU A 69 -6.75 -2.51 -0.59
N SER A 70 -7.11 -3.68 -0.06
CA SER A 70 -6.19 -4.55 0.66
C SER A 70 -5.01 -4.98 -0.23
N ARG A 71 -5.29 -5.36 -1.48
CA ARG A 71 -4.27 -5.66 -2.49
C ARG A 71 -3.36 -4.47 -2.79
N ILE A 72 -3.95 -3.28 -2.99
CA ILE A 72 -3.20 -2.03 -3.23
C ILE A 72 -2.25 -1.74 -2.07
N PHE A 73 -2.72 -1.80 -0.81
CA PHE A 73 -1.89 -1.50 0.36
C PHE A 73 -0.81 -2.55 0.64
N ARG A 74 -0.96 -3.76 0.11
CA ARG A 74 0.05 -4.82 0.17
C ARG A 74 0.96 -4.84 -1.05
N HIS A 75 0.78 -3.91 -1.99
CA HIS A 75 1.47 -3.85 -3.30
C HIS A 75 1.30 -5.11 -4.16
N ARG A 76 0.19 -5.83 -3.97
CA ARG A 76 -0.21 -7.02 -4.77
C ARG A 76 -1.15 -6.58 -5.88
N ILE A 77 -0.61 -5.78 -6.78
CA ILE A 77 -1.37 -5.05 -7.80
C ILE A 77 -1.30 -5.70 -9.18
N GLU A 78 -1.00 -7.00 -9.25
CA GLU A 78 -1.12 -7.77 -10.49
C GLU A 78 -2.59 -7.69 -10.98
N GLY A 79 -2.78 -7.27 -12.23
CA GLY A 79 -4.12 -7.09 -12.82
C GLY A 79 -4.81 -5.75 -12.50
N ILE A 80 -4.23 -4.89 -11.66
CA ILE A 80 -4.69 -3.50 -11.50
C ILE A 80 -3.90 -2.61 -12.45
N SER A 81 -4.58 -1.85 -13.30
CA SER A 81 -3.93 -0.93 -14.23
C SER A 81 -3.41 0.32 -13.53
N THR A 82 -2.36 0.93 -14.08
CA THR A 82 -1.87 2.23 -13.60
C THR A 82 -2.95 3.30 -13.68
N ASP A 83 -3.76 3.29 -14.75
CA ASP A 83 -4.88 4.21 -14.93
C ASP A 83 -5.90 4.12 -13.79
N ARG A 84 -6.22 2.90 -13.35
CA ARG A 84 -7.10 2.67 -12.20
C ARG A 84 -6.49 3.22 -10.91
N LEU A 85 -5.19 2.99 -10.67
CA LEU A 85 -4.50 3.53 -9.49
C LEU A 85 -4.52 5.06 -9.48
N LEU A 86 -4.29 5.69 -10.64
CA LEU A 86 -4.35 7.14 -10.80
C LEU A 86 -5.75 7.70 -10.60
N GLY A 87 -6.78 7.01 -11.08
CA GLY A 87 -8.17 7.37 -10.84
C GLY A 87 -8.51 7.39 -9.35
N LEU A 88 -8.03 6.41 -8.58
CA LEU A 88 -8.22 6.38 -7.13
C LEU A 88 -7.45 7.51 -6.44
N LEU A 89 -6.19 7.76 -6.85
CA LEU A 89 -5.38 8.84 -6.28
C LEU A 89 -5.99 10.22 -6.54
N SER A 90 -6.53 10.44 -7.73
CA SER A 90 -7.18 11.69 -8.12
C SER A 90 -8.42 12.00 -7.27
N GLN A 91 -9.14 10.98 -6.79
CA GLN A 91 -10.30 11.17 -5.91
C GLN A 91 -9.90 11.64 -4.50
N VAL A 92 -8.78 11.13 -3.95
CA VAL A 92 -8.32 11.51 -2.60
C VAL A 92 -7.43 12.75 -2.60
N LYS A 93 -6.71 13.00 -3.69
CA LYS A 93 -5.78 14.13 -3.85
C LYS A 93 -6.07 14.85 -5.17
N PRO A 94 -7.21 15.55 -5.33
CA PRO A 94 -7.61 16.16 -6.60
C PRO A 94 -6.68 17.29 -7.08
N LYS A 95 -5.87 17.87 -6.18
CA LYS A 95 -4.88 18.91 -6.51
C LYS A 95 -3.45 18.40 -6.64
N HIS A 96 -3.25 17.09 -6.61
CA HIS A 96 -1.93 16.50 -6.77
C HIS A 96 -1.40 16.74 -8.19
N LYS A 97 -0.16 17.20 -8.28
CA LYS A 97 0.59 17.28 -9.53
C LYS A 97 1.50 16.06 -9.62
N ILE A 98 1.40 15.31 -10.71
CA ILE A 98 2.34 14.25 -11.05
C ILE A 98 3.47 14.89 -11.85
N GLU A 99 4.67 14.90 -11.29
CA GLU A 99 5.87 15.34 -12.00
C GLU A 99 6.67 14.12 -12.43
N LEU A 100 6.67 13.84 -13.73
CA LEU A 100 7.52 12.81 -14.31
C LEU A 100 8.93 13.37 -14.48
N LYS A 101 9.86 12.91 -13.63
CA LYS A 101 11.28 13.19 -13.80
C LYS A 101 11.87 12.14 -14.75
N VAL A 102 12.00 12.49 -16.02
CA VAL A 102 12.73 11.69 -17.00
C VAL A 102 14.20 12.11 -16.91
N SER A 103 15.08 11.15 -16.66
CA SER A 103 16.54 11.33 -16.64
C SER A 103 17.13 10.93 -17.98
#